data_AF-W1Y4S2-F1
#
_entry.id   AF-W1Y4S2-F1
#
_cell.length_a   1.000
_cell.length_b   1.000
_cell.length_c   1.000
_cell.angle_alpha   90.00
_cell.angle_beta   90.00
_cell.angle_gamma   90.00
#
_symmetry.space_group_name_H-M   'P 1'
#
loop_
_entity.id
_entity.type
_entity.pdbx_description
1 polymer ?
#
loop_
_entity_poly.entity_id
_entity_poly.type
_entity_poly.pdbx_seq_one_letter_code
_entity_poly.pdbx_strand_id
1 'polypeptide(L)'
;GGGAASSMASGQSDADLDFASVQRDNPEMERRCQEVIDRCWQLGDANPILFIHDVGAGGLSNAMPELVSDGGRGGKFELRDILS
;
A
#
# COMPACT_ATOMS: atom_id res chain seq x y z
N GLY A 1 6.74 5.88 5.54
CA GLY A 1 6.87 6.40 6.90
C GLY A 1 5.49 6.55 7.48
N GLY A 2 5.26 6.18 8.74
CA GLY A 2 3.94 6.31 9.37
C GLY A 2 3.77 5.41 10.59
N GLY A 3 3.99 4.11 10.43
CA GLY A 3 3.69 3.12 11.49
C GLY A 3 4.40 3.38 12.84
N ALA A 4 5.69 3.75 12.81
CA ALA A 4 6.45 4.03 14.02
C ALA A 4 6.12 5.39 14.66
N ALA A 5 5.69 6.37 13.87
CA ALA A 5 5.26 7.68 14.38
C ALA A 5 3.87 7.60 15.02
N SER A 6 2.96 6.80 14.45
CA SER A 6 1.61 6.60 15.01
C SER A 6 1.58 5.83 16.33
N SER A 7 2.67 5.17 16.72
CA SER A 7 2.76 4.40 17.99
C SER A 7 3.28 5.22 19.19
N MET A 8 3.62 6.50 19.00
CA MET A 8 4.17 7.37 20.06
C MET A 8 3.12 8.39 20.55
N ALA A 9 3.20 8.77 21.83
CA ALA A 9 2.31 9.80 22.41
C ALA A 9 2.62 11.19 21.83
N SER A 10 1.60 11.97 21.49
CA SER A 10 1.74 13.29 20.87
C SER A 10 2.35 14.32 21.83
N GLY A 11 3.28 15.15 21.34
CA GLY A 11 3.76 16.36 22.03
C GLY A 11 5.26 16.42 22.39
N GLN A 12 6.00 15.32 22.29
CA GLN A 12 7.48 15.30 22.35
C GLN A 12 8.02 14.66 21.08
N SER A 13 7.97 15.38 19.96
CA SER A 13 8.41 14.86 18.65
C SER A 13 9.64 15.63 18.17
N ASP A 14 10.60 14.89 17.61
CA ASP A 14 11.73 15.44 16.88
C ASP A 14 11.23 16.02 15.54
N ALA A 15 11.79 17.15 15.08
CA ALA A 15 11.31 17.83 13.87
C ALA A 15 11.32 16.90 12.63
N ASP A 16 12.26 15.96 12.58
CA ASP A 16 12.35 14.95 11.53
C ASP A 16 11.15 13.98 11.52
N LEU A 17 10.63 13.61 12.70
CA LEU A 17 9.43 12.78 12.83
C LEU A 17 8.18 13.55 12.39
N ASP A 18 8.12 14.84 12.68
CA ASP A 18 7.02 15.70 12.25
C ASP A 18 6.98 15.81 10.71
N PHE A 19 8.13 16.05 10.06
CA PHE A 19 8.20 16.05 8.59
C PHE A 19 7.84 14.68 7.99
N ALA A 20 8.27 13.58 8.60
CA ALA A 20 7.96 12.23 8.13
C ALA A 20 6.49 11.84 8.32
N SER A 21 5.75 12.55 9.18
CA SER A 21 4.33 12.31 9.45
C SER A 21 3.39 13.05 8.49
N VAL A 22 3.88 14.02 7.71
CA VAL A 22 3.09 14.74 6.71
C VAL A 22 2.71 13.79 5.57
N GLN A 23 1.41 13.53 5.45
CA GLN A 23 0.85 12.73 4.35
C GLN A 23 0.54 13.61 3.14
N ARG A 24 0.54 12.98 1.95
CA ARG A 24 0.14 13.62 0.68
C ARG A 24 -0.96 12.79 0.06
N ASP A 25 -2.09 13.42 -0.22
CA ASP A 25 -3.24 12.79 -0.84
C ASP A 25 -3.31 13.08 -2.34
N ASN A 26 -3.92 12.15 -3.08
CA ASN A 26 -4.35 12.35 -4.46
C ASN A 26 -5.60 11.49 -4.74
N PRO A 27 -6.80 12.00 -4.41
CA PRO A 27 -8.04 11.24 -4.55
C PRO A 27 -8.38 10.84 -5.99
N GLU A 28 -7.88 11.58 -7.00
CA GLU A 28 -8.12 11.27 -8.41
C GLU A 28 -7.40 9.99 -8.84
N MET A 29 -6.16 9.82 -8.37
CA MET A 29 -5.39 8.60 -8.60
C MET A 29 -6.07 7.39 -7.98
N GLU A 30 -6.56 7.51 -6.74
CA GLU A 30 -7.31 6.44 -6.08
C GLU A 30 -8.59 6.09 -6.83
N ARG A 31 -9.34 7.10 -7.30
CA ARG A 31 -10.54 6.89 -8.12
C ARG A 31 -10.22 6.14 -9.42
N ARG A 32 -9.11 6.44 -10.08
CA ARG A 32 -8.68 5.72 -11.28
C ARG A 32 -8.32 4.27 -10.98
N CYS A 33 -7.67 3.98 -9.85
CA CYS A 33 -7.43 2.61 -9.41
C CYS A 33 -8.76 1.89 -9.12
N GLN A 34 -9.71 2.57 -8.47
CA GLN A 34 -11.03 2.00 -8.18
C GLN A 34 -11.79 1.63 -9.46
N GLU A 35 -11.74 2.44 -10.51
CA GLU A 35 -12.38 2.09 -11.79
C GLU A 35 -11.81 0.80 -12.39
N VAL A 36 -10.52 0.53 -12.24
CA VAL A 36 -9.91 -0.74 -12.70
C VAL A 36 -10.40 -1.91 -11.86
N ILE A 37 -10.43 -1.76 -10.53
CA ILE A 37 -10.98 -2.76 -9.61
C ILE A 37 -12.45 -3.05 -9.98
N ASP A 38 -13.21 -2.01 -10.29
CA ASP A 38 -14.60 -2.13 -10.70
C ASP A 38 -14.77 -2.92 -11.99
N ARG A 39 -13.96 -2.64 -13.01
CA ARG A 39 -13.96 -3.45 -14.23
C ARG A 39 -13.61 -4.91 -13.93
N CYS A 40 -12.64 -5.17 -13.05
CA CYS A 40 -12.24 -6.53 -12.71
C CYS A 40 -13.37 -7.33 -12.04
N TRP A 41 -14.02 -6.81 -11.00
CA TRP A 41 -15.09 -7.57 -10.33
C TRP A 41 -16.37 -7.65 -11.17
N GLN A 42 -16.64 -6.68 -12.04
CA GLN A 42 -17.77 -6.72 -12.97
C GLN A 42 -17.67 -7.83 -14.03
N LEU A 43 -16.49 -8.43 -14.22
CA LEU A 43 -16.31 -9.61 -15.08
C LEU A 43 -16.84 -10.91 -14.45
N GLY A 44 -17.29 -10.90 -13.18
CA GLY A 44 -17.82 -12.08 -12.49
C GLY A 44 -16.78 -13.20 -12.43
N ASP A 45 -17.13 -14.39 -12.92
CA ASP A 45 -16.23 -15.55 -12.94
C ASP A 45 -14.95 -15.34 -13.77
N ALA A 46 -14.94 -14.35 -14.66
CA ALA A 46 -13.77 -13.96 -15.45
C ALA A 46 -12.92 -12.87 -14.77
N ASN A 47 -13.16 -12.55 -13.50
CA ASN A 47 -12.33 -11.60 -12.75
C ASN A 47 -10.87 -12.11 -12.66
N PRO A 48 -9.88 -11.36 -13.21
CA PRO A 48 -8.49 -11.79 -13.23
C PRO A 48 -7.76 -11.57 -11.89
N ILE A 49 -8.34 -10.84 -10.94
CA ILE A 49 -7.70 -10.55 -9.65
C ILE A 49 -7.73 -11.82 -8.78
N LEU A 50 -6.57 -12.44 -8.60
CA LEU A 50 -6.41 -13.57 -7.68
C LEU A 50 -6.37 -13.13 -6.21
N PHE A 51 -5.75 -11.97 -5.96
CA PHE A 51 -5.60 -11.40 -4.63
C PHE A 51 -5.38 -9.89 -4.75
N ILE A 52 -5.89 -9.11 -3.80
CA ILE A 52 -5.69 -7.66 -3.70
C ILE A 52 -5.50 -7.28 -2.23
N HIS A 53 -4.57 -6.37 -1.95
CA HIS A 53 -4.27 -5.87 -0.61
C HIS A 53 -3.91 -4.39 -0.70
N ASP A 54 -4.26 -3.60 0.30
CA ASP A 54 -3.90 -2.18 0.36
C ASP A 54 -2.41 -1.99 0.70
N VAL A 55 -1.90 -0.79 0.41
CA VAL A 55 -0.54 -0.36 0.77
C VAL A 55 -0.66 0.78 1.78
N GLY A 56 -0.40 0.47 3.04
CA GLY A 56 -0.50 1.42 4.16
C GLY A 56 0.81 1.62 4.90
N ALA A 57 0.78 1.46 6.24
CA ALA A 57 1.96 1.56 7.08
C ALA A 57 3.04 0.56 6.65
N GLY A 58 4.30 1.00 6.61
CA GLY A 58 5.41 0.19 6.08
C GLY A 58 5.46 0.12 4.55
N GLY A 59 4.44 0.58 3.82
CA GLY A 59 4.44 0.60 2.36
C GLY A 59 4.61 -0.80 1.75
N LEU A 60 5.34 -0.89 0.64
CA LEU A 60 5.57 -2.15 -0.08
C LEU A 60 6.32 -3.19 0.74
N SER A 61 7.15 -2.78 1.71
CA SER A 61 7.87 -3.74 2.56
C SER A 61 6.95 -4.48 3.54
N ASN A 62 5.73 -3.98 3.75
CA ASN A 62 4.70 -4.68 4.52
C ASN A 62 3.70 -5.38 3.58
N ALA A 63 3.13 -4.62 2.64
CA ALA A 63 2.06 -5.10 1.79
C ALA A 63 2.47 -6.27 0.87
N MET A 64 3.68 -6.27 0.30
CA MET A 64 4.11 -7.36 -0.59
C MET A 64 4.38 -8.66 0.17
N PRO A 65 5.11 -8.67 1.31
CA PRO A 65 5.21 -9.85 2.17
C PRO A 65 3.86 -10.37 2.66
N GLU A 66 2.94 -9.50 3.09
CA GLU A 66 1.57 -9.91 3.50
C GLU A 66 0.85 -10.62 2.36
N LEU A 67 0.81 -10.02 1.16
CA LEU A 67 0.15 -10.57 -0.01
C LEU A 67 0.67 -11.97 -0.38
N VAL A 68 1.99 -12.17 -0.42
CA VAL A 68 2.54 -13.50 -0.76
C VAL A 68 2.39 -14.51 0.38
N SER A 69 2.52 -14.06 1.63
CA SER A 69 2.38 -14.90 2.82
C SER A 69 0.95 -15.44 2.97
N ASP A 70 -0.06 -14.60 2.77
CA ASP A 70 -1.48 -15.00 2.82
C ASP A 70 -1.82 -16.00 1.71
N GLY A 71 -1.13 -15.92 0.57
CA GLY A 71 -1.19 -16.92 -0.49
C GLY A 71 -0.32 -18.17 -0.26
N GLY A 72 0.42 -18.25 0.85
CA GLY A 72 1.35 -19.34 1.16
C GLY A 72 2.56 -19.42 0.21
N ARG A 73 2.99 -18.28 -0.33
CA ARG A 73 4.05 -18.16 -1.34
C ARG A 73 5.21 -17.26 -0.87
N GLY A 74 6.32 -17.33 -1.59
CA GLY A 74 7.40 -16.33 -1.52
C GLY A 74 7.40 -15.42 -2.76
N GLY A 75 8.18 -14.34 -2.73
CA GLY A 75 8.30 -13.37 -3.83
C GLY A 75 9.76 -13.00 -4.13
N LYS A 76 10.06 -12.77 -5.40
CA LYS A 76 11.32 -12.16 -5.87
C LYS A 76 10.95 -10.88 -6.61
N PHE A 77 11.56 -9.77 -6.22
CA PHE A 77 11.20 -8.44 -6.73
C PHE A 77 12.43 -7.72 -7.25
N GLU A 78 12.31 -7.05 -8.40
CA GLU A 78 13.30 -6.12 -8.93
C GLU A 78 12.89 -4.71 -8.53
N LEU A 79 13.76 -4.00 -7.81
CA LEU A 79 13.46 -2.67 -7.27
C LEU A 79 13.24 -1.65 -8.39
N ARG A 80 13.92 -1.82 -9.52
CA ARG A 80 13.86 -0.89 -10.66
C ARG A 80 12.57 -0.98 -11.49
N ASP A 81 11.73 -1.98 -11.24
CA ASP A 81 10.41 -2.09 -11.89
C ASP A 81 9.33 -1.31 -11.15
N ILE A 82 9.62 -0.79 -9.94
CA ILE A 82 8.71 0.09 -9.20
C ILE A 82 8.76 1.48 -9.84
N LEU A 83 7.58 2.00 -10.20
CA LEU A 83 7.44 3.33 -10.81
C LEU A 83 8.04 4.41 -9.89
N SER A 84 9.01 5.15 -10.44
CA SER A 84 9.69 6.30 -9.81
C SER A 84 8.99 7.62 -10.08
#